data_AF-A0A099NUI6-F1
#
_entry.id   AF-A0A099NUI6-F1
#
_cell.length_a   1.000
_cell.length_b   1.000
_cell.length_c   1.000
_cell.angle_alpha   90.00
_cell.angle_beta   90.00
_cell.angle_gamma   90.00
#
_symmetry.space_group_name_H-M   'P 1'
#
loop_
_entity.id
_entity.type
_entity.pdbx_description
1 polymer ?
#
loop_
_entity_poly.entity_id
_entity_poly.type
_entity_poly.pdbx_seq_one_letter_code
_entity_poly.pdbx_strand_id
1 'polypeptide(L)'
;MERDALIGHGTSYLLLDRLLNCSDYTHSSICRDCGGLLSTQVSVARVGGGESMRCRRCATRIDGRNGGHRSNLLENGDVWEDGSGKRFIGGGNTATVAIPFVLKYLDSELAAMGISMKYNVEPK
;
A
#
# COMPACT_ATOMS: atom_id res chain seq x y z
N MET A 1 -24.21 -21.91 -2.59
CA MET A 1 -24.15 -23.15 -3.40
C MET A 1 -23.65 -22.90 -4.82
N GLU A 2 -23.82 -21.71 -5.40
CA GLU A 2 -23.30 -21.40 -6.75
C GLU A 2 -21.77 -21.45 -6.89
N ARG A 3 -21.04 -20.98 -5.87
CA ARG A 3 -19.56 -21.03 -5.86
C ARG A 3 -19.04 -22.45 -6.01
N ASP A 4 -19.58 -23.39 -5.22
CA ASP A 4 -19.09 -24.77 -5.20
C ASP A 4 -19.43 -25.49 -6.52
N ALA A 5 -20.56 -25.14 -7.16
CA ALA A 5 -20.88 -25.61 -8.50
C ALA A 5 -19.87 -25.11 -9.55
N LEU A 6 -19.48 -23.83 -9.54
CA LEU A 6 -18.47 -23.28 -10.46
C LEU A 6 -17.10 -23.92 -10.25
N ILE A 7 -16.70 -24.17 -9.00
CA ILE A 7 -15.46 -24.89 -8.68
C ILE A 7 -15.52 -26.31 -9.22
N GLY A 8 -16.64 -27.03 -9.04
CA GLY A 8 -16.81 -28.40 -9.52
C GLY A 8 -16.74 -28.53 -11.05
N HIS A 9 -17.20 -27.52 -11.79
CA HIS A 9 -17.09 -27.47 -13.25
C HIS A 9 -15.69 -27.04 -13.75
N GLY A 10 -14.78 -26.63 -12.86
CA GLY A 10 -13.44 -26.15 -13.24
C GLY A 10 -13.44 -24.82 -13.98
N THR A 11 -14.53 -24.05 -13.93
CA THR A 11 -14.68 -22.77 -14.65
C THR A 11 -14.08 -21.61 -13.83
N SER A 12 -12.77 -21.66 -13.60
CA SER A 12 -12.04 -20.67 -12.77
C SER A 12 -12.20 -19.22 -13.23
N TYR A 13 -12.21 -18.99 -14.55
CA TYR A 13 -12.43 -17.65 -15.11
C TYR A 13 -13.85 -17.12 -14.86
N LEU A 14 -14.88 -17.97 -14.90
CA LEU A 14 -16.25 -17.55 -14.59
C LEU A 14 -16.40 -17.24 -13.10
N LEU A 15 -15.72 -18.00 -12.24
CA LEU A 15 -15.66 -17.72 -10.81
C LEU A 15 -14.98 -16.37 -10.53
N LEU A 16 -13.83 -16.12 -11.14
CA LEU A 16 -13.10 -14.85 -11.01
C LEU A 16 -13.94 -13.67 -11.50
N ASP A 17 -14.66 -13.84 -12.61
CA ASP A 17 -15.54 -12.82 -13.16
C ASP A 17 -16.66 -12.45 -12.19
N ARG A 18 -17.40 -13.47 -11.71
CA ARG A 18 -18.54 -13.29 -10.80
C ARG A 18 -18.13 -12.76 -9.42
N LEU A 19 -17.05 -13.29 -8.83
CA LEU A 19 -16.69 -13.01 -7.43
C LEU A 19 -15.64 -11.91 -7.25
N LEU A 20 -14.89 -11.54 -8.28
CA LEU A 20 -13.90 -10.46 -8.21
C LEU A 20 -14.23 -9.36 -9.22
N ASN A 21 -14.12 -9.63 -10.52
CA ASN A 21 -14.17 -8.59 -11.55
C ASN A 21 -15.49 -7.80 -11.55
N CYS A 22 -16.62 -8.48 -11.39
CA CYS A 22 -17.95 -7.87 -11.38
C CYS A 22 -18.49 -7.53 -9.99
N SER A 23 -17.78 -7.87 -8.91
CA SER A 23 -18.19 -7.56 -7.55
C SER A 23 -17.38 -6.40 -7.00
N ASP A 24 -16.16 -6.68 -6.54
CA ASP A 24 -15.41 -5.78 -5.65
C ASP A 24 -13.99 -5.53 -6.15
N TYR A 25 -13.75 -5.68 -7.45
CA TYR A 25 -12.42 -5.50 -8.04
C TYR A 25 -11.89 -4.08 -7.81
N THR A 26 -10.72 -3.97 -7.16
CA THR A 26 -10.06 -2.69 -6.93
C THR A 26 -8.56 -2.75 -7.13
N HIS A 27 -8.02 -1.74 -7.79
CA HIS A 27 -6.59 -1.49 -7.82
C HIS A 27 -6.17 -0.81 -6.52
N SER A 28 -5.28 -1.46 -5.79
CA SER A 28 -4.84 -1.02 -4.47
C SER A 28 -3.33 -0.96 -4.41
N SER A 29 -2.81 0.06 -3.76
CA SER A 29 -1.38 0.17 -3.54
C SER A 29 -0.94 -0.66 -2.35
N ILE A 30 0.24 -1.25 -2.49
CA ILE A 30 0.88 -2.03 -1.45
C ILE A 30 2.37 -1.70 -1.40
N CYS A 31 2.93 -1.67 -0.20
CA CYS A 31 4.37 -1.54 -0.04
C CYS A 31 5.05 -2.92 -0.18
N ARG A 32 6.07 -3.02 -1.03
CA ARG A 32 6.82 -4.27 -1.23
C ARG A 32 7.68 -4.65 -0.03
N ASP A 33 8.15 -3.66 0.75
CA ASP A 33 9.06 -3.92 1.87
C ASP A 33 8.32 -4.44 3.10
N CYS A 34 7.26 -3.75 3.53
CA CYS A 34 6.48 -4.16 4.71
C CYS A 34 5.30 -5.08 4.40
N GLY A 35 4.84 -5.14 3.15
CA GLY A 35 3.70 -5.95 2.74
C GLY A 35 2.37 -5.48 3.31
N GLY A 36 2.26 -4.22 3.76
CA GLY A 36 1.03 -3.67 4.34
C GLY A 36 0.18 -2.90 3.32
N LEU A 37 -1.13 -3.20 3.26
CA LEU A 37 -2.09 -2.53 2.39
C LEU A 37 -2.52 -1.15 2.90
N LEU A 38 -2.70 -1.00 4.22
CA LEU A 38 -3.21 0.24 4.84
C LEU A 38 -2.12 1.29 5.11
N SER A 39 -0.86 0.95 4.83
CA SER A 39 0.30 1.78 5.18
C SER A 39 0.74 2.75 4.08
N THR A 40 0.21 2.58 2.87
CA THR A 40 0.50 3.42 1.72
C THR A 40 -0.37 4.68 1.76
N GLN A 41 0.21 5.80 1.39
CA GLN A 41 -0.46 7.08 1.30
C GLN A 41 0.12 7.90 0.15
N VAL A 42 -0.68 8.81 -0.34
CA VAL A 42 -0.28 9.80 -1.33
C VAL A 42 0.57 10.88 -0.65
N SER A 43 1.75 11.18 -1.18
CA SER A 43 2.54 12.33 -0.75
C SER A 43 1.90 13.62 -1.24
N VAL A 44 1.78 14.61 -0.37
CA VAL A 44 1.30 15.94 -0.77
C VAL A 44 2.49 16.75 -1.27
N ALA A 45 2.58 16.90 -2.59
CA ALA A 45 3.62 17.71 -3.21
C ALA A 45 3.26 19.20 -3.13
N ARG A 46 4.29 20.06 -3.16
CA ARG A 46 4.09 21.51 -3.35
C ARG A 46 3.54 21.77 -4.75
N VAL A 47 2.95 22.94 -4.95
CA VAL A 47 2.42 23.36 -6.26
C VAL A 47 3.51 23.20 -7.33
N GLY A 48 3.25 22.37 -8.33
CA GLY A 48 4.20 22.03 -9.40
C GLY A 48 5.08 20.80 -9.15
N GLY A 49 4.99 20.17 -7.97
CA GLY A 49 5.63 18.88 -7.68
C GLY A 49 4.75 17.68 -8.04
N GLY A 50 5.38 16.56 -8.40
CA GLY A 50 4.67 15.32 -8.71
C GLY A 50 4.15 14.62 -7.44
N GLU A 51 2.93 14.10 -7.53
CA GLU A 51 2.37 13.19 -6.53
C GLU A 51 3.08 11.83 -6.59
N SER A 52 3.42 11.25 -5.44
CA SER A 52 4.00 9.91 -5.36
C SER A 52 3.32 9.08 -4.28
N MET A 53 3.11 7.79 -4.56
CA MET A 53 2.62 6.85 -3.56
C MET A 53 3.79 6.44 -2.66
N ARG A 54 3.64 6.61 -1.35
CA ARG A 54 4.69 6.34 -0.36
C ARG A 54 4.16 5.55 0.82
N CYS A 55 5.00 4.72 1.43
CA CYS A 55 4.64 3.96 2.63
C CYS A 55 5.02 4.73 3.90
N ARG A 56 4.05 4.95 4.79
CA ARG A 56 4.24 5.60 6.10
C ARG A 56 4.98 4.73 7.11
N ARG A 57 4.83 3.40 7.02
CA ARG A 57 5.43 2.44 7.96
C ARG A 57 6.93 2.25 7.73
N CYS A 58 7.38 2.29 6.48
CA CYS A 58 8.79 2.14 6.12
C CYS A 58 9.56 3.47 6.13
N ALA A 59 8.87 4.61 6.09
CA ALA A 59 9.52 5.90 6.04
C ALA A 59 9.90 6.42 7.43
N THR A 60 11.07 7.05 7.54
CA THR A 60 11.55 7.66 8.77
C THR A 60 11.19 9.15 8.82
N ARG A 61 10.69 9.63 9.96
CA ARG A 61 10.39 11.05 10.18
C ARG A 61 11.66 11.88 10.31
N ILE A 62 11.64 13.08 9.74
CA ILE A 62 12.68 14.09 9.94
C ILE A 62 12.20 15.09 10.99
N ASP A 63 12.64 14.95 12.23
CA ASP A 63 12.38 15.94 13.28
C ASP A 63 13.54 16.95 13.33
N GLY A 64 13.22 18.25 13.22
CA GLY A 64 14.20 19.34 13.16
C GLY A 64 15.09 19.54 14.41
N ARG A 65 14.93 18.72 15.45
CA ARG A 65 15.72 18.79 16.70
C ARG A 65 16.89 17.79 16.77
N ASN A 66 16.88 16.73 15.97
CA ASN A 66 17.95 15.73 15.92
C ASN A 66 18.56 15.70 14.51
N GLY A 67 19.24 16.80 14.14
CA GLY A 67 20.17 16.85 13.02
C GLY A 67 21.46 16.05 13.29
N GLY A 68 21.33 14.79 13.69
CA GLY A 68 22.45 13.87 13.86
C GLY A 68 22.84 13.25 12.52
N HIS A 69 23.80 13.88 11.84
CA HIS A 69 24.75 13.27 10.88
C HIS A 69 24.32 11.99 10.14
N ARG A 70 23.61 12.15 9.01
CA ARG A 70 23.90 11.43 7.76
C ARG A 70 23.82 12.41 6.57
N SER A 71 24.66 13.42 6.64
CA SER A 71 24.78 14.52 5.69
C SER A 71 25.59 14.14 4.44
N ASN A 72 25.41 12.97 3.80
CA ASN A 72 26.19 12.71 2.57
C ASN A 72 25.72 11.63 1.57
N LEU A 73 24.46 11.17 1.55
CA LEU A 73 24.04 10.29 0.43
C LEU A 73 22.53 10.19 0.18
N LEU A 74 21.81 11.31 0.08
CA LEU A 74 20.46 11.27 -0.49
C LEU A 74 20.29 12.48 -1.39
N GLU A 75 20.40 12.23 -2.69
CA GLU A 75 19.93 13.11 -3.74
C GLU A 75 18.50 13.57 -3.43
N ASN A 76 18.20 14.80 -3.80
CA ASN A 76 17.06 15.62 -3.39
C ASN A 76 15.63 15.08 -3.70
N GLY A 77 15.46 13.79 -4.05
CA GLY A 77 14.21 13.19 -4.54
C GLY A 77 13.43 12.30 -3.57
N ASP A 78 13.97 11.95 -2.40
CA ASP A 78 13.34 10.96 -1.49
C ASP A 78 12.67 11.53 -0.23
N VAL A 79 12.62 12.85 -0.12
CA VAL A 79 11.88 13.53 0.95
C VAL A 79 10.49 13.86 0.47
N TRP A 80 9.48 13.42 1.22
CA TRP A 80 8.08 13.71 0.93
C TRP A 80 7.37 14.27 2.14
N GLU A 81 6.33 15.07 1.90
CA GLU A 81 5.55 15.76 2.93
C GLU A 81 4.12 15.18 3.01
N ASP A 82 3.61 15.04 4.23
CA ASP A 82 2.18 14.81 4.48
C ASP A 82 1.39 16.11 4.30
N GLY A 83 0.06 16.01 4.13
CA GLY A 83 -0.85 17.17 4.21
C GLY A 83 -0.80 17.94 5.54
N SER A 84 -0.26 17.32 6.61
CA SER A 84 -0.01 17.98 7.90
C SER A 84 1.35 18.68 7.99
N GLY A 85 2.13 18.76 6.91
CA GLY A 85 3.45 19.40 6.87
C GLY A 85 4.58 18.60 7.53
N LYS A 86 4.35 17.33 7.88
CA LYS A 86 5.39 16.44 8.40
C LYS A 86 6.23 15.88 7.26
N ARG A 87 7.56 15.86 7.44
CA ARG A 87 8.52 15.41 6.42
C ARG A 87 9.01 14.00 6.73
N PHE A 88 9.07 13.17 5.71
CA PHE A 88 9.49 11.77 5.79
C PHE A 88 10.53 11.46 4.71
N ILE A 89 11.39 10.48 4.98
CA ILE A 89 12.38 9.96 4.04
C ILE A 89 12.08 8.50 3.74
N GLY A 90 12.14 8.14 2.45
CA GLY A 90 12.07 6.76 2.00
C GLY A 90 10.63 6.26 1.75
N GLY A 91 10.46 4.93 1.72
CA GLY A 91 9.15 4.31 1.48
C GLY A 91 8.63 4.43 0.04
N GLY A 92 9.52 4.55 -0.95
CA GLY A 92 9.17 4.61 -2.38
C GLY A 92 8.84 3.27 -3.04
N ASN A 93 9.14 2.14 -2.39
CA ASN A 93 8.93 0.81 -2.95
C ASN A 93 7.46 0.37 -2.84
N THR A 94 6.59 0.94 -3.68
CA THR A 94 5.17 0.60 -3.75
C THR A 94 4.78 -0.01 -5.09
N ALA A 95 3.83 -0.94 -5.06
CA ALA A 95 3.23 -1.58 -6.22
C ALA A 95 1.72 -1.36 -6.23
N THR A 96 1.09 -1.42 -7.40
CA THR A 96 -0.37 -1.49 -7.52
C THR A 96 -0.76 -2.93 -7.81
N VAL A 97 -1.64 -3.50 -6.99
CA VAL A 97 -2.15 -4.87 -7.10
C VAL A 97 -3.68 -4.87 -7.23
N ALA A 98 -4.21 -5.88 -7.91
CA ALA A 98 -5.65 -6.11 -7.99
C ALA A 98 -6.11 -6.97 -6.80
N ILE A 99 -7.00 -6.43 -5.97
CA ILE A 99 -7.57 -7.13 -4.82
C ILE A 99 -9.06 -6.81 -4.68
N PRO A 100 -9.85 -7.68 -4.03
CA PRO A 100 -11.21 -7.34 -3.68
C PRO A 100 -11.22 -6.27 -2.57
N PHE A 101 -12.08 -5.26 -2.67
CA PHE A 101 -12.11 -4.15 -1.71
C PHE A 101 -12.37 -4.61 -0.26
N VAL A 102 -13.20 -5.65 -0.10
CA VAL A 102 -13.47 -6.25 1.22
C VAL A 102 -12.20 -6.74 1.94
N LEU A 103 -11.12 -7.07 1.22
CA LEU A 103 -9.85 -7.44 1.84
C LEU A 103 -9.21 -6.29 2.62
N LYS A 104 -9.37 -5.04 2.16
CA LYS A 104 -8.93 -3.86 2.92
C LYS A 104 -9.73 -3.69 4.19
N TYR A 105 -11.04 -3.92 4.10
CA TYR A 105 -11.92 -3.84 5.25
C TYR A 105 -11.53 -4.90 6.30
N LEU A 106 -11.29 -6.15 5.86
CA LEU A 106 -10.77 -7.21 6.72
C LEU A 106 -9.44 -6.83 7.39
N ASP A 107 -8.48 -6.30 6.63
CA ASP A 107 -7.18 -5.85 7.18
C ASP A 107 -7.37 -4.75 8.24
N SER A 108 -8.36 -3.87 8.05
CA SER A 108 -8.65 -2.79 9.00
C SER A 108 -9.26 -3.29 10.32
N GLU A 109 -10.16 -4.27 10.25
CA GLU A 109 -10.77 -4.88 11.44
C GLU A 109 -9.76 -5.75 12.21
N LEU A 110 -8.91 -6.49 11.51
CA LEU A 110 -7.83 -7.24 12.15
C LEU A 110 -6.78 -6.30 12.79
N ALA A 111 -6.45 -5.19 12.13
CA ALA A 111 -5.56 -4.19 12.69
C ALA A 111 -6.15 -3.55 13.96
N ALA A 112 -7.48 -3.35 14.03
CA ALA A 112 -8.16 -2.87 15.24
C ALA A 112 -8.04 -3.86 16.41
N MET A 113 -7.92 -5.16 16.15
CA MET A 113 -7.62 -6.20 17.14
C MET A 113 -6.11 -6.36 17.43
N GLY A 114 -5.25 -5.57 16.79
CA GLY A 114 -3.79 -5.66 16.93
C GLY A 114 -3.14 -6.75 16.08
N ILE A 115 -3.86 -7.35 15.13
CA ILE A 115 -3.35 -8.36 14.20
C ILE A 115 -2.94 -7.67 12.89
N SER A 116 -1.68 -7.81 12.47
CA SER A 116 -1.18 -7.25 11.21
C SER A 116 -1.04 -8.36 10.17
N MET A 117 -1.81 -8.27 9.07
CA MET A 117 -1.55 -9.12 7.91
C MET A 117 -0.34 -8.60 7.12
N LYS A 118 0.42 -9.51 6.52
CA LYS A 118 1.57 -9.20 5.66
C LYS A 118 1.42 -9.95 4.34
N TYR A 119 1.38 -9.22 3.24
CA TYR A 119 1.33 -9.79 1.90
C TYR A 119 2.70 -9.71 1.24
N ASN A 120 3.21 -10.85 0.78
CA ASN A 120 4.45 -10.91 0.02
C ASN A 120 4.12 -10.72 -1.46
N VAL A 121 4.59 -9.62 -2.04
CA VAL A 121 4.32 -9.26 -3.44
C VAL A 121 5.50 -9.70 -4.30
N GLU A 122 5.20 -10.43 -5.36
CA GLU A 122 6.15 -10.83 -6.40
C GLU A 122 5.62 -10.38 -7.78
N PRO A 123 6.48 -10.00 -8.74
CA PRO A 123 7.94 -9.85 -8.66
C PRO A 123 8.36 -8.62 -7.82
N LYS A 124 9.58 -8.68 -7.29
CA LYS A 124 10.18 -7.60 -6.49
C LYS A 124 10.39 -6.34 -7.33
#